data_AF-A0A1F5WEZ8-F1
#
_entry.id   AF-A0A1F5WEZ8-F1
#
_cell.length_a   1.000
_cell.length_b   1.000
_cell.length_c   1.000
_cell.angle_alpha   90.00
_cell.angle_beta   90.00
_cell.angle_gamma   90.00
#
_symmetry.space_group_name_H-M   'P 1'
#
loop_
_entity.id
_entity.type
_entity.pdbx_description
1 polymer ?
#
loop_
_entity_poly.entity_id
_entity_poly.type
_entity_poly.pdbx_seq_one_letter_code
_entity_poly.pdbx_strand_id
1 'polypeptide(L)'
;MEIDNEFKKRAGEALEEGVLFGYCPKHLVVEGREELWVFPLNILFSKFRTESDGSRTMGSAIYNPDLSTFITEKGQWSMTYRNQYGGDSHVIITITTFDLSYRGDKFVNGELVGSADGKIKEDAEGIEKGWEMFFFHLTILGLANDEKCLFEKVAGAGARPQPPEEGEWEILVKLPQDTDE
;
A
#
# COMPACT_ATOMS: atom_id res chain seq x y z
N MET A 1 15.96 23.77 -11.39
CA MET A 1 16.40 22.36 -11.29
C MET A 1 16.96 22.10 -9.89
N GLU A 2 16.25 22.53 -8.84
CA GLU A 2 16.68 22.38 -7.42
C GLU A 2 15.74 21.46 -6.61
N ILE A 3 14.51 21.26 -7.08
CA ILE A 3 13.46 20.46 -6.43
C ILE A 3 13.86 18.97 -6.31
N ASP A 4 14.68 18.48 -7.23
CA ASP A 4 15.10 17.07 -7.31
C ASP A 4 16.15 16.69 -6.24
N ASN A 5 17.00 17.63 -5.81
CA ASN A 5 18.05 17.36 -4.81
C ASN A 5 17.51 17.35 -3.38
N GLU A 6 16.58 18.26 -3.07
CA GLU A 6 15.96 18.32 -1.75
C GLU A 6 15.04 17.12 -1.51
N PHE A 7 14.28 16.70 -2.54
CA PHE A 7 13.47 15.48 -2.48
C PHE A 7 14.32 14.23 -2.26
N LYS A 8 15.40 14.05 -3.03
CA LYS A 8 16.33 12.92 -2.87
C LYS A 8 16.99 12.87 -1.50
N LYS A 9 17.36 14.05 -0.96
CA LYS A 9 17.92 14.16 0.39
C LYS A 9 16.91 13.73 1.46
N ARG A 10 15.68 14.25 1.39
CA ARG A 10 14.62 13.92 2.35
C ARG A 10 14.16 12.46 2.25
N ALA A 11 14.14 11.90 1.04
CA ALA A 11 13.87 10.48 0.82
C ALA A 11 14.99 9.60 1.39
N GLY A 12 16.26 10.01 1.26
CA GLY A 12 17.41 9.33 1.87
C GLY A 12 17.36 9.35 3.40
N GLU A 13 17.10 10.52 3.99
CA GLU A 13 16.92 10.69 5.44
C GLU A 13 15.75 9.82 5.96
N ALA A 14 14.61 9.81 5.27
CA ALA A 14 13.46 8.96 5.62
C ALA A 14 13.73 7.44 5.47
N LEU A 15 14.61 7.05 4.54
CA LEU A 15 15.04 5.66 4.37
C LEU A 15 15.96 5.23 5.52
N GLU A 16 16.92 6.07 5.88
CA GLU A 16 17.88 5.83 6.99
C GLU A 16 17.19 5.80 8.36
N GLU A 17 16.14 6.61 8.55
CA GLU A 17 15.31 6.58 9.76
C GLU A 17 14.33 5.38 9.78
N GLY A 18 14.30 4.55 8.73
CA GLY A 18 13.37 3.41 8.62
C GLY A 18 11.91 3.86 8.64
N VAL A 19 11.62 5.03 8.04
CA VAL A 19 10.29 5.66 7.93
C VAL A 19 9.60 5.26 6.62
N LEU A 20 10.38 4.83 5.63
CA LEU A 20 9.89 4.35 4.33
C LEU A 20 9.60 2.85 4.39
N PHE A 21 8.32 2.49 4.29
CA PHE A 21 7.86 1.12 4.18
C PHE A 21 7.19 0.94 2.83
N GLY A 22 7.87 0.23 1.92
CA GLY A 22 7.30 -0.19 0.66
C GLY A 22 6.50 -1.47 0.86
N TYR A 23 5.25 -1.48 0.42
CA TYR A 23 4.44 -2.70 0.40
C TYR A 23 4.24 -3.15 -1.05
N CYS A 24 4.64 -4.38 -1.35
CA CYS A 24 4.37 -5.01 -2.63
C CYS A 24 3.15 -5.94 -2.46
N PRO A 25 1.99 -5.59 -3.04
CA PRO A 25 0.81 -6.43 -2.95
C PRO A 25 0.94 -7.68 -3.81
N LYS A 26 0.21 -8.73 -3.40
CA LYS A 26 -0.07 -9.87 -4.28
C LYS A 26 -1.11 -9.46 -5.33
N HIS A 27 -1.21 -10.24 -6.39
CA HIS A 27 -2.27 -10.13 -7.38
C HIS A 27 -3.64 -10.50 -6.80
N LEU A 28 -4.68 -9.88 -7.34
CA LEU A 28 -6.08 -10.13 -7.03
C LEU A 28 -6.54 -11.42 -7.73
N VAL A 29 -7.04 -12.38 -6.95
CA VAL A 29 -7.58 -13.64 -7.46
C VAL A 29 -9.07 -13.69 -7.13
N VAL A 30 -9.91 -13.73 -8.16
CA VAL A 30 -11.36 -13.87 -8.03
C VAL A 30 -11.81 -15.01 -8.95
N GLU A 31 -12.56 -15.96 -8.39
CA GLU A 31 -13.06 -17.12 -9.13
C GLU A 31 -13.95 -16.67 -10.30
N GLY A 32 -13.68 -17.19 -11.50
CA GLY A 32 -14.39 -16.84 -12.73
C GLY A 32 -14.13 -15.43 -13.26
N ARG A 33 -13.10 -14.74 -12.76
CA ARG A 33 -12.69 -13.39 -13.16
C ARG A 33 -11.17 -13.29 -13.31
N GLU A 34 -10.56 -14.22 -14.06
CA GLU A 34 -9.10 -14.31 -14.19
C GLU A 34 -8.47 -13.03 -14.78
N GLU A 35 -9.23 -12.25 -15.53
CA GLU A 35 -8.77 -10.97 -16.08
C GLU A 35 -8.41 -9.96 -15.00
N LEU A 36 -8.89 -10.13 -13.76
CA LEU A 36 -8.57 -9.25 -12.65
C LEU A 36 -7.19 -9.50 -12.03
N TRP A 37 -6.46 -10.55 -12.46
CA TRP A 37 -5.12 -10.86 -11.96
C TRP A 37 -4.13 -9.70 -12.10
N VAL A 38 -4.32 -8.82 -13.08
CA VAL A 38 -3.47 -7.63 -13.28
C VAL A 38 -3.66 -6.55 -12.21
N PHE A 39 -4.61 -6.71 -11.29
CA PHE A 39 -4.87 -5.77 -10.21
C PHE A 39 -4.31 -6.29 -8.87
N PRO A 40 -3.92 -5.40 -7.93
CA PRO A 40 -3.46 -5.83 -6.61
C PRO A 40 -4.61 -6.32 -5.72
N LEU A 41 -4.33 -7.26 -4.83
CA LEU A 41 -5.31 -7.76 -3.84
C LEU A 41 -5.79 -6.65 -2.90
N ASN A 42 -4.87 -5.81 -2.43
CA ASN A 42 -5.12 -4.62 -1.63
C ASN A 42 -3.90 -3.68 -1.73
N ILE A 43 -3.99 -2.48 -1.18
CA ILE A 43 -2.88 -1.52 -1.12
C ILE A 43 -2.73 -1.05 0.32
N LEU A 44 -1.52 -1.16 0.88
CA LEU A 44 -1.19 -0.68 2.22
C LEU A 44 -0.40 0.63 2.12
N PHE A 45 -0.92 1.68 2.74
CA PHE A 45 -0.17 2.89 3.03
C PHE A 45 0.17 2.93 4.51
N SER A 46 1.38 3.33 4.85
CA SER A 46 1.78 3.52 6.24
C SER A 46 2.66 4.75 6.40
N LYS A 47 2.75 5.21 7.65
CA LYS A 47 3.65 6.30 8.06
C LYS A 47 4.08 6.06 9.50
N PHE A 48 5.37 6.24 9.76
CA PHE A 48 5.93 6.11 11.09
C PHE A 48 6.16 7.48 11.72
N ARG A 49 5.95 7.55 13.04
CA ARG A 49 6.35 8.67 13.88
C ARG A 49 7.17 8.11 15.04
N THR A 50 8.33 8.70 15.28
CA THR A 50 9.09 8.47 16.51
C THR A 50 8.60 9.44 17.57
N GLU A 51 8.20 8.92 18.72
CA GLU A 51 7.74 9.71 19.87
C GLU A 51 8.94 10.19 20.71
N SER A 52 8.70 11.14 21.60
CA SER A 52 9.75 11.73 22.45
C SER A 52 10.41 10.74 23.41
N ASP A 53 9.73 9.63 23.73
CA ASP A 53 10.24 8.56 24.59
C ASP A 53 11.02 7.48 23.81
N GLY A 54 11.21 7.68 22.49
CA GLY A 54 11.89 6.73 21.60
C GLY A 54 11.01 5.59 21.10
N SER A 55 9.74 5.51 21.53
CA SER A 55 8.78 4.58 20.94
C SER A 55 8.40 4.99 19.52
N ARG A 56 7.92 4.03 18.71
CA ARG A 56 7.44 4.30 17.35
C ARG A 56 5.95 4.04 17.27
N THR A 57 5.23 4.98 16.69
CA THR A 57 3.83 4.81 16.31
C THR A 57 3.77 4.64 14.80
N MET A 58 3.08 3.60 14.33
CA MET A 58 2.73 3.42 12.93
C MET A 58 1.27 3.80 12.73
N GLY A 59 1.01 4.71 11.79
CA GLY A 59 -0.30 4.82 11.16
C GLY A 59 -0.33 3.91 9.93
N SER A 60 -1.42 3.18 9.70
CA SER A 60 -1.62 2.37 8.50
C SER A 60 -3.06 2.43 7.96
N ALA A 61 -3.19 2.40 6.63
CA ALA A 61 -4.46 2.34 5.93
C ALA A 61 -4.41 1.26 4.84
N ILE A 62 -5.33 0.29 4.91
CA ILE A 62 -5.50 -0.72 3.86
C ILE A 62 -6.64 -0.27 2.95
N TYR A 63 -6.37 -0.33 1.66
CA TYR A 63 -7.30 -0.01 0.59
C TYR A 63 -7.69 -1.30 -0.13
N ASN A 64 -8.98 -1.64 -0.10
CA ASN A 64 -9.51 -2.87 -0.70
C ASN A 64 -10.17 -2.58 -2.05
N PRO A 65 -10.10 -3.50 -3.02
CA PRO A 65 -10.68 -3.31 -4.34
C PRO A 65 -12.20 -3.22 -4.27
N ASP A 66 -12.76 -2.22 -4.96
CA ASP A 66 -14.19 -2.08 -5.21
C ASP A 66 -14.50 -2.64 -6.60
N LEU A 67 -14.84 -3.93 -6.65
CA LEU A 67 -15.06 -4.67 -7.91
C LEU A 67 -16.19 -4.07 -8.77
N SER A 68 -17.11 -3.31 -8.16
CA SER A 68 -18.20 -2.64 -8.88
C SER A 68 -17.70 -1.48 -9.75
N THR A 69 -16.49 -0.99 -9.50
CA THR A 69 -15.86 0.12 -10.23
C THR A 69 -14.91 -0.35 -11.32
N PHE A 70 -14.85 -1.65 -11.59
CA PHE A 70 -14.05 -2.17 -12.68
C PHE A 70 -14.62 -1.71 -14.02
N ILE A 71 -13.82 -0.97 -14.77
CA ILE A 71 -14.18 -0.43 -16.08
C ILE A 71 -13.12 -0.84 -17.11
N THR A 72 -13.59 -1.17 -18.31
CA THR A 72 -12.73 -1.45 -19.47
C THR A 72 -13.13 -0.52 -20.61
N GLU A 73 -12.31 0.49 -20.89
CA GLU A 73 -12.61 1.49 -21.92
C GLU A 73 -11.35 1.88 -22.69
N LYS A 74 -11.44 1.92 -24.02
CA LYS A 74 -10.39 2.48 -24.91
C LYS A 74 -8.98 1.93 -24.67
N GLY A 75 -8.86 0.64 -24.36
CA GLY A 75 -7.55 0.01 -24.07
C GLY A 75 -7.00 0.37 -22.68
N GLN A 76 -7.85 0.83 -21.77
CA GLN A 76 -7.54 1.05 -20.37
C GLN A 76 -8.47 0.23 -19.49
N TRP A 77 -7.89 -0.39 -18.47
CA TRP A 77 -8.62 -1.06 -17.41
C TRP A 77 -8.40 -0.28 -16.13
N SER A 78 -9.47 0.01 -15.39
CA SER A 78 -9.36 0.77 -14.14
C SER A 78 -10.19 0.15 -13.03
N MET A 79 -9.72 0.30 -11.79
CA MET A 79 -10.43 -0.12 -10.59
C MET A 79 -10.14 0.84 -9.44
N THR A 80 -11.19 1.17 -8.69
CA THR A 80 -11.07 1.96 -7.46
C THR A 80 -10.83 1.05 -6.26
N TYR A 81 -9.99 1.51 -5.35
CA TYR A 81 -9.73 0.89 -4.06
C TYR A 81 -10.19 1.84 -2.96
N ARG A 82 -10.92 1.34 -1.97
CA ARG A 82 -11.52 2.13 -0.89
C ARG A 82 -10.78 1.88 0.41
N ASN A 83 -10.52 2.95 1.16
CA ASN A 83 -9.95 2.84 2.50
C ASN A 83 -10.90 2.03 3.42
N GLN A 84 -10.40 0.95 4.02
CA GLN A 84 -11.20 0.07 4.88
C GLN A 84 -11.72 0.77 6.15
N TYR A 85 -11.07 1.83 6.59
CA TYR A 85 -11.46 2.62 7.75
C TYR A 85 -12.48 3.73 7.40
N GLY A 86 -12.89 3.80 6.13
CA GLY A 86 -13.87 4.74 5.59
C GLY A 86 -13.32 6.14 5.34
N GLY A 87 -14.21 7.13 5.32
CA GLY A 87 -13.87 8.50 4.89
C GLY A 87 -13.91 8.65 3.38
N ASP A 88 -13.66 9.85 2.89
CA ASP A 88 -13.51 10.10 1.46
C ASP A 88 -12.04 9.88 1.06
N SER A 89 -11.63 8.62 0.95
CA SER A 89 -10.26 8.27 0.59
C SER A 89 -10.26 7.05 -0.30
N HIS A 90 -9.62 7.17 -1.46
CA HIS A 90 -9.57 6.10 -2.45
C HIS A 90 -8.31 6.15 -3.29
N VAL A 91 -7.98 5.03 -3.92
CA VAL A 91 -6.93 4.94 -4.94
C VAL A 91 -7.55 4.46 -6.23
N ILE A 92 -7.17 5.02 -7.36
CA ILE A 92 -7.55 4.52 -8.67
C ILE A 92 -6.31 3.89 -9.30
N ILE A 93 -6.38 2.60 -9.59
CA ILE A 93 -5.38 1.91 -10.40
C ILE A 93 -5.89 1.88 -11.84
N THR A 94 -5.11 2.43 -12.76
CA THR A 94 -5.37 2.41 -14.20
C THR A 94 -4.24 1.68 -14.91
N ILE A 95 -4.61 0.79 -15.83
CA ILE A 95 -3.70 -0.04 -16.60
C ILE A 95 -3.94 0.27 -18.07
N THR A 96 -2.91 0.67 -18.80
CA THR A 96 -2.97 0.76 -20.27
C THR A 96 -2.62 -0.61 -20.84
N THR A 97 -3.59 -1.28 -21.46
CA THR A 97 -3.47 -2.70 -21.81
C THR A 97 -2.55 -2.96 -23.00
N PHE A 98 -2.31 -1.95 -23.86
CA PHE A 98 -1.41 -2.09 -25.01
C PHE A 98 0.04 -2.33 -24.59
N ASP A 99 0.47 -1.74 -23.47
CA ASP A 99 1.87 -1.74 -23.06
C ASP A 99 2.10 -2.09 -21.59
N LEU A 100 1.04 -2.51 -20.89
CA LEU A 100 1.02 -2.87 -19.46
C LEU A 100 1.67 -1.80 -18.58
N SER A 101 1.42 -0.53 -18.90
CA SER A 101 1.73 0.58 -18.01
C SER A 101 0.66 0.74 -16.94
N TYR A 102 1.10 1.01 -15.73
CA TYR A 102 0.30 1.22 -14.54
C TYR A 102 0.39 2.68 -14.12
N ARG A 103 -0.75 3.20 -13.66
CA ARG A 103 -0.86 4.46 -12.96
C ARG A 103 -1.70 4.25 -11.73
N GLY A 104 -1.22 4.73 -10.59
CA GLY A 104 -1.95 4.76 -9.34
C GLY A 104 -2.13 6.20 -8.90
N ASP A 105 -3.38 6.66 -8.80
CA ASP A 105 -3.72 8.00 -8.30
C ASP A 105 -4.38 7.87 -6.92
N LYS A 106 -3.81 8.50 -5.90
CA LYS A 106 -4.34 8.50 -4.53
C LYS A 106 -5.11 9.79 -4.25
N PHE A 107 -6.33 9.64 -3.75
CA PHE A 107 -7.22 10.74 -3.39
C PHE A 107 -7.60 10.70 -1.91
N VAL A 108 -7.64 11.87 -1.28
CA VAL A 108 -8.16 12.08 0.07
C VAL A 108 -8.99 13.37 0.07
N ASN A 109 -10.23 13.28 0.57
CA ASN A 109 -11.24 14.35 0.59
C ASN A 109 -11.45 15.02 -0.78
N GLY A 110 -11.51 14.20 -1.83
CA GLY A 110 -11.66 14.65 -3.22
C GLY A 110 -10.41 15.25 -3.86
N GLU A 111 -9.30 15.39 -3.13
CA GLU A 111 -8.04 15.95 -3.65
C GLU A 111 -7.05 14.85 -4.04
N LEU A 112 -6.39 15.03 -5.18
CA LEU A 112 -5.27 14.17 -5.60
C LEU A 112 -4.06 14.47 -4.72
N VAL A 113 -3.73 13.54 -3.82
CA VAL A 113 -2.60 13.70 -2.88
C VAL A 113 -1.29 13.14 -3.43
N GLY A 114 -1.35 12.31 -4.47
CA GLY A 114 -0.17 11.81 -5.15
C GLY A 114 -0.48 10.80 -6.25
N SER A 115 0.51 10.58 -7.11
CA SER A 115 0.45 9.63 -8.21
C SER A 115 1.75 8.84 -8.29
N ALA A 116 1.67 7.61 -8.77
CA ALA A 116 2.81 6.81 -9.19
C ALA A 116 2.53 6.20 -10.56
N ASP A 117 3.56 6.12 -11.39
CA ASP A 117 3.52 5.47 -12.69
C ASP A 117 4.57 4.35 -12.74
N GLY A 118 4.26 3.29 -13.46
CA GLY A 118 5.14 2.14 -13.63
C GLY A 118 4.82 1.40 -14.91
N LYS A 119 5.74 0.53 -15.33
CA LYS A 119 5.50 -0.34 -16.49
C LYS A 119 6.00 -1.72 -16.16
N ILE A 120 5.13 -2.72 -16.33
CA ILE A 120 5.57 -4.10 -16.22
C ILE A 120 6.47 -4.38 -17.42
N LYS A 121 7.69 -4.80 -17.11
CA LYS A 121 8.61 -5.39 -18.07
C LYS A 121 8.77 -6.83 -17.63
N GLU A 122 8.36 -7.76 -18.48
CA GLU A 122 8.86 -9.12 -18.38
C GLU A 122 10.36 -9.05 -18.73
N ASP A 123 11.23 -9.42 -17.80
CA ASP A 123 12.62 -9.70 -18.14
C ASP A 123 12.76 -11.16 -18.61
N ALA A 124 13.93 -11.50 -19.14
CA ALA A 124 14.23 -12.84 -19.67
C ALA A 124 14.12 -13.96 -18.62
N GLU A 125 13.98 -13.59 -17.34
CA GLU A 125 13.91 -14.47 -16.17
C GLU A 125 12.47 -14.54 -15.61
N GLY A 126 11.51 -13.83 -16.21
CA GLY A 126 10.12 -13.80 -15.78
C GLY A 126 9.87 -13.03 -14.48
N ILE A 127 10.81 -12.16 -14.07
CA ILE A 127 10.66 -11.35 -12.86
C ILE A 127 9.87 -10.07 -13.21
N GLU A 128 8.72 -9.87 -12.55
CA GLU A 128 7.89 -8.67 -12.69
C GLU A 128 8.50 -7.45 -11.97
N LYS A 129 9.73 -7.05 -12.33
CA LYS A 129 10.42 -5.90 -11.71
C LYS A 129 9.61 -4.61 -11.78
N GLY A 130 8.75 -4.48 -12.78
CA GLY A 130 7.85 -3.33 -12.93
C GLY A 130 6.74 -3.27 -11.88
N TRP A 131 6.23 -4.42 -11.43
CA TRP A 131 5.18 -4.50 -10.42
C TRP A 131 5.69 -4.02 -9.06
N GLU A 132 6.80 -4.61 -8.61
CA GLU A 132 7.42 -4.28 -7.31
C GLU A 132 7.79 -2.79 -7.24
N MET A 133 8.41 -2.27 -8.30
CA MET A 133 8.80 -0.86 -8.36
C MET A 133 7.61 0.09 -8.43
N PHE A 134 6.56 -0.26 -9.18
CA PHE A 134 5.32 0.53 -9.22
C PHE A 134 4.71 0.64 -7.83
N PHE A 135 4.52 -0.49 -7.13
CA PHE A 135 3.91 -0.48 -5.81
C PHE A 135 4.82 0.11 -4.75
N PHE A 136 6.13 -0.05 -4.84
CA PHE A 136 7.06 0.70 -4.01
C PHE A 136 6.83 2.21 -4.15
N HIS A 137 6.83 2.76 -5.36
CA HIS A 137 6.57 4.18 -5.59
C HIS A 137 5.17 4.62 -5.18
N LEU A 138 4.15 3.78 -5.39
CA LEU A 138 2.79 4.11 -4.99
C LEU A 138 2.68 4.18 -3.46
N THR A 139 3.17 3.16 -2.76
CA THR A 139 3.05 3.04 -1.29
C THR A 139 3.95 4.02 -0.54
N ILE A 140 5.02 4.51 -1.17
CA ILE A 140 5.89 5.56 -0.60
C ILE A 140 5.15 6.88 -0.35
N LEU A 141 4.01 7.11 -1.03
CA LEU A 141 3.14 8.25 -0.77
C LEU A 141 2.65 8.28 0.69
N GLY A 142 2.62 7.11 1.35
CA GLY A 142 2.27 6.98 2.76
C GLY A 142 0.87 7.49 3.07
N LEU A 143 0.65 7.93 4.32
CA LEU A 143 -0.60 8.53 4.77
C LEU A 143 -0.61 10.05 4.57
N ALA A 144 -1.73 10.57 4.07
CA ALA A 144 -2.00 12.00 3.95
C ALA A 144 -2.72 12.53 5.20
N ASN A 145 -2.82 13.86 5.31
CA ASN A 145 -3.60 14.49 6.38
C ASN A 145 -5.08 14.12 6.24
N ASP A 146 -5.76 14.00 7.38
CA ASP A 146 -7.20 13.70 7.49
C ASP A 146 -7.65 12.34 6.90
N GLU A 147 -6.70 11.49 6.49
CA GLU A 147 -6.95 10.12 6.07
C GLU A 147 -7.24 9.23 7.30
N LYS A 148 -8.32 8.46 7.24
CA LYS A 148 -8.64 7.49 8.30
C LYS A 148 -7.65 6.33 8.26
N CYS A 149 -7.09 6.00 9.41
CA CYS A 149 -6.07 4.97 9.56
C CYS A 149 -6.16 4.29 10.94
N LEU A 150 -5.54 3.12 11.04
CA LEU A 150 -5.26 2.47 12.31
C LEU A 150 -3.93 2.96 12.86
N PHE A 151 -3.87 3.19 14.17
CA PHE A 151 -2.63 3.51 14.88
C PHE A 151 -2.21 2.35 15.75
N GLU A 152 -0.95 1.92 15.60
CA GLU A 152 -0.35 0.85 16.39
C GLU A 152 1.00 1.28 16.94
N LYS A 153 1.31 0.86 18.17
CA LYS A 153 2.66 1.00 18.72
C LYS A 153 3.54 -0.11 18.14
N VAL A 154 4.68 0.27 17.57
CA VAL A 154 5.66 -0.67 17.02
C VAL A 154 6.92 -0.59 17.88
N ALA A 155 7.43 -1.76 18.29
CA ALA A 155 8.70 -1.82 19.02
C ALA A 155 9.81 -1.20 18.15
N GLY A 156 10.52 -0.20 18.69
CA GLY A 156 11.61 0.45 17.97
C GLY A 156 12.76 -0.51 17.67
N ALA A 157 13.51 -0.28 16.60
CA ALA A 157 14.66 -1.08 16.17
C ALA A 157 15.81 -1.19 17.20
N GLY A 158 15.69 -0.54 18.36
CA GLY A 158 16.58 -0.71 19.52
C GLY A 158 16.20 -1.86 20.47
N ALA A 159 15.00 -2.44 20.34
CA ALA A 159 14.63 -3.65 21.05
C ALA A 159 14.93 -4.84 20.14
N ARG A 160 16.04 -5.55 20.37
CA ARG A 160 16.10 -6.94 19.89
C ARG A 160 14.91 -7.65 20.53
N PRO A 161 14.00 -8.29 19.77
CA PRO A 161 13.02 -9.14 20.38
C PRO A 161 13.80 -10.19 21.17
N GLN A 162 13.67 -10.18 22.50
CA GLN A 162 14.06 -11.35 23.26
C GLN A 162 13.07 -12.44 22.84
N PRO A 163 13.54 -13.65 22.50
CA PRO A 163 12.63 -14.76 22.27
C PRO A 163 11.72 -14.88 23.50
N PRO A 164 10.41 -15.15 23.31
CA PRO A 164 9.51 -15.32 24.45
C PRO A 164 10.11 -16.39 25.37
N GLU A 165 10.16 -16.11 26.68
CA GLU A 165 10.48 -17.14 27.67
C GLU A 165 9.50 -18.30 27.45
N GLU A 166 10.01 -19.54 27.43
CA GLU A 166 9.23 -20.74 27.15
C GLU A 166 7.95 -20.77 28.01
N GLY A 167 6.78 -20.53 27.39
CA GLY A 167 5.52 -20.65 28.12
C GLY A 167 4.28 -19.98 27.53
N GLU A 168 4.39 -18.92 26.74
CA GLU A 168 3.19 -18.17 26.30
C GLU A 168 3.10 -18.04 24.77
N TRP A 169 2.58 -19.10 24.14
CA TRP A 169 1.95 -18.99 22.82
C TRP A 169 0.43 -18.96 23.02
N GLU A 170 -0.15 -17.81 23.32
CA GLU A 170 -1.57 -17.60 23.07
C GLU A 170 -1.76 -16.95 21.70
N ILE A 171 -2.25 -17.75 20.75
CA ILE A 171 -2.73 -17.25 19.46
C ILE A 171 -4.00 -16.45 19.73
N LEU A 172 -3.88 -15.13 19.88
CA LEU A 172 -5.02 -14.21 19.87
C LEU A 172 -5.41 -13.88 18.43
N VAL A 173 -5.92 -14.87 17.71
CA VAL A 173 -6.76 -14.62 16.53
C VAL A 173 -8.14 -15.18 16.84
N LYS A 174 -9.00 -14.34 17.45
CA LYS A 174 -10.44 -14.61 17.44
C LYS A 174 -10.96 -14.15 16.09
N LEU A 175 -11.19 -15.12 15.20
CA LEU A 175 -11.98 -14.90 13.99
C LEU A 175 -13.40 -14.45 14.42
N PRO A 176 -14.03 -13.51 13.69
CA PRO A 176 -15.44 -13.19 13.91
C PRO A 176 -16.27 -14.47 13.73
N GLN A 177 -17.11 -14.78 14.72
CA GLN A 177 -18.08 -15.85 14.59
C GLN A 177 -19.18 -15.39 13.65
N ASP A 178 -19.49 -16.23 12.65
CA ASP A 178 -20.66 -16.07 11.79
C ASP A 178 -21.91 -15.93 12.68
N THR A 179 -22.60 -14.80 12.53
CA THR A 179 -23.95 -14.65 13.05
C THR A 179 -24.91 -15.21 12.00
N ASP A 180 -25.22 -16.50 12.12
CA ASP A 180 -26.40 -17.08 11.50
C ASP A 180 -27.52 -17.20 12.55
N GLU A 181 -28.64 -16.52 12.23
CA GLU A 181 -30.04 -16.66 12.69
C GLU A 181 -30.39 -16.69 14.20
#